data_AF-A0A2G9YRP7-F1
#
_entry.id   AF-A0A2G9YRP7-F1
#
_cell.length_a   1.000
_cell.length_b   1.000
_cell.length_c   1.000
_cell.angle_alpha   90.00
_cell.angle_beta   90.00
_cell.angle_gamma   90.00
#
_symmetry.space_group_name_H-M   'P 1'
#
loop_
_entity.id
_entity.type
_entity.pdbx_description
1 polymer ?
#
loop_
_entity_poly.entity_id
_entity_poly.type
_entity_poly.pdbx_seq_one_letter_code
_entity_poly.pdbx_strand_id
1 'polypeptide(L)' 'MNLAHGVVYLCQCKKDRSAYAAYMKAMEDVKKYGNLSIPLHLRNPETKLMEELDYGKGYEKYSKESFLPAQLKGKKYLIR' A
#
# COMPACT_ATOMS: atom_id res chain seq x y z
N MET A 1 33.44 11.28 -9.08
CA MET A 1 33.59 10.84 -7.67
C MET A 1 32.31 10.30 -7.04
N ASN A 2 31.15 10.97 -7.18
CA ASN A 2 29.91 10.57 -6.49
C ASN A 2 29.41 9.14 -6.81
N LEU A 3 29.47 8.71 -8.07
CA LEU A 3 29.05 7.36 -8.44
C LEU A 3 29.92 6.27 -7.79
N ALA A 4 31.24 6.50 -7.72
CA ALA A 4 32.17 5.55 -7.10
C ALA A 4 31.86 5.36 -5.60
N HIS A 5 31.61 6.44 -4.86
CA HIS A 5 31.18 6.36 -3.46
C HIS A 5 29.84 5.63 -3.31
N GLY A 6 28.86 5.92 -4.16
CA GLY A 6 27.56 5.25 -4.13
C GLY A 6 27.66 3.73 -4.38
N VAL A 7 28.48 3.32 -5.35
CA VAL A 7 28.69 1.90 -5.66
C VAL A 7 29.33 1.18 -4.47
N VAL A 8 30.42 1.73 -3.92
CA VAL A 8 31.11 1.10 -2.76
C VAL A 8 30.17 0.98 -1.56
N TYR A 9 29.39 2.03 -1.26
CA TYR A 9 28.40 2.00 -0.18
C TYR A 9 27.36 0.88 -0.39
N LEU A 10 26.72 0.84 -1.57
CA LEU A 10 25.71 -0.18 -1.87
C LEU A 10 26.30 -1.59 -1.86
N CYS A 11 27.54 -1.78 -2.30
CA CYS A 11 28.24 -3.07 -2.25
C CYS A 11 28.41 -3.59 -0.82
N GLN A 12 28.69 -2.72 0.14
CA GLN A 12 28.92 -3.08 1.55
C GLN A 12 27.62 -3.27 2.37
N CYS A 13 26.49 -2.71 1.94
CA CYS A 13 25.21 -2.85 2.67
C CYS A 13 24.64 -4.29 2.67
N LYS A 14 23.84 -4.62 3.69
CA LYS A 14 22.99 -5.83 3.70
C LYS A 14 22.01 -5.78 2.52
N LYS A 15 21.93 -6.86 1.75
CA LYS A 15 21.04 -6.95 0.59
C LYS A 15 19.67 -7.49 1.00
N ASP A 16 18.61 -6.87 0.51
CA ASP A 16 17.23 -7.29 0.75
C ASP A 16 16.38 -6.97 -0.49
N ARG A 17 15.66 -7.97 -1.01
CA ARG A 17 14.74 -7.83 -2.15
C ARG A 17 13.27 -8.00 -1.76
N SER A 18 12.96 -8.12 -0.46
CA SER A 18 11.60 -8.33 0.07
C SER A 18 10.63 -7.25 -0.40
N ALA A 19 11.02 -5.98 -0.31
CA ALA A 19 10.21 -4.86 -0.77
C ALA A 19 9.92 -4.90 -2.27
N TYR A 20 10.94 -5.23 -3.09
CA TYR A 20 10.77 -5.37 -4.53
C TYR A 20 9.81 -6.50 -4.87
N ALA A 21 9.98 -7.67 -4.24
CA ALA A 21 9.10 -8.81 -4.45
C ALA A 21 7.65 -8.52 -3.99
N ALA A 22 7.49 -7.83 -2.86
CA ALA A 22 6.19 -7.41 -2.35
C ALA A 22 5.48 -6.46 -3.33
N TYR A 23 6.20 -5.48 -3.86
CA TYR A 23 5.68 -4.55 -4.85
C TYR A 23 5.21 -5.28 -6.12
N MET A 24 6.01 -6.20 -6.64
CA MET A 24 5.64 -6.97 -7.83
C MET A 24 4.38 -7.80 -7.63
N LYS A 25 4.25 -8.47 -6.46
CA LYS A 25 3.01 -9.21 -6.11
C LYS A 25 1.78 -8.30 -6.00
N ALA A 26 1.93 -7.11 -5.43
CA ALA A 26 0.83 -6.14 -5.38
C ALA A 26 0.45 -5.65 -6.79
N MET A 27 1.44 -5.44 -7.66
CA MET A 27 1.22 -5.04 -9.05
C MET A 27 0.50 -6.13 -9.86
N GLU A 28 0.79 -7.40 -9.61
CA GLU A 28 0.07 -8.54 -10.21
C GLU A 28 -1.41 -8.53 -9.81
N ASP A 29 -1.72 -8.32 -8.52
CA ASP A 29 -3.09 -8.24 -8.07
C ASP A 29 -3.82 -7.03 -8.67
N VAL A 30 -3.17 -5.87 -8.79
CA VAL A 30 -3.76 -4.70 -9.49
C VAL A 30 -4.11 -5.04 -10.94
N LYS A 31 -3.22 -5.74 -11.67
CA LYS A 31 -3.49 -6.17 -13.04
C LYS A 31 -4.62 -7.20 -13.12
N LYS A 32 -4.74 -8.08 -12.13
CA LYS A 32 -5.73 -9.16 -12.09
C LYS A 32 -7.13 -8.67 -11.73
N TYR A 33 -7.24 -7.80 -10.73
CA TYR A 33 -8.51 -7.38 -10.13
C TYR A 33 -9.01 -6.04 -10.67
N GLY A 34 -8.16 -5.26 -11.36
CA GLY A 34 -8.53 -3.97 -11.92
C GLY A 34 -8.88 -2.95 -10.82
N ASN A 35 -9.92 -2.16 -11.07
CA ASN A 35 -10.29 -1.03 -10.19
C ASN A 35 -11.22 -1.46 -9.05
N LEU A 36 -10.66 -2.11 -8.04
CA LEU A 36 -11.41 -2.46 -6.83
C LEU A 36 -11.84 -1.21 -6.06
N SER A 37 -13.05 -1.26 -5.52
CA SER A 37 -13.59 -0.16 -4.72
C SER A 37 -12.74 0.09 -3.48
N ILE A 38 -12.38 1.36 -3.26
CA ILE A 38 -11.68 1.80 -2.05
C ILE A 38 -12.62 1.64 -0.84
N PRO A 39 -12.15 1.11 0.30
CA PRO A 39 -12.92 1.04 1.54
C PRO A 39 -13.50 2.40 1.94
N LEU A 40 -14.75 2.42 2.43
CA LEU A 40 -15.50 3.66 2.69
C LEU A 40 -14.79 4.58 3.68
N HIS A 41 -14.20 4.01 4.75
CA HIS A 41 -13.44 4.73 5.77
C HIS A 41 -12.12 5.34 5.26
N LEU A 42 -11.69 5.02 4.03
CA LEU A 42 -10.51 5.62 3.39
C LEU A 42 -10.85 6.65 2.32
N ARG A 43 -12.13 6.78 1.95
CA ARG A 43 -12.54 7.73 0.90
C ARG A 43 -12.50 9.15 1.44
N ASN A 44 -12.18 10.11 0.57
CA ASN A 44 -12.22 11.51 0.92
C ASN A 44 -13.67 12.04 0.93
N PRO A 45 -14.18 12.58 2.05
CA PRO A 45 -15.48 13.25 2.08
C PRO A 45 -15.33 14.72 1.64
N GLU A 46 -15.43 14.98 0.33
CA GLU A 46 -15.27 16.35 -0.19
C GLU A 46 -16.58 17.14 -0.26
N THR A 47 -17.72 16.46 -0.21
CA THR A 47 -19.05 17.07 -0.31
C THR A 47 -19.92 16.67 0.88
N LYS A 48 -20.91 17.49 1.23
CA LYS A 48 -21.86 17.19 2.31
C LYS A 48 -22.59 15.86 2.10
N LEU A 49 -22.95 15.55 0.85
CA LEU A 49 -23.55 14.25 0.50
C LEU A 49 -22.59 13.09 0.79
N MET A 50 -21.28 13.26 0.55
CA MET A 50 -20.29 12.22 0.87
C MET A 50 -20.13 12.02 2.38
N GLU A 51 -20.17 13.10 3.17
CA GLU A 51 -20.19 13.02 4.64
C GLU A 51 -21.45 12.29 5.16
N GLU A 52 -22.62 12.60 4.59
CA GLU A 52 -23.89 11.91 4.90
C GLU A 52 -23.87 10.43 4.52
N LEU A 53 -23.10 10.07 3.49
CA LEU A 53 -22.85 8.68 3.08
C LEU A 53 -21.67 8.04 3.82
N ASP A 54 -21.24 8.62 4.94
CA ASP A 54 -20.21 8.12 5.85
C ASP A 54 -18.80 7.96 5.21
N TYR A 55 -18.48 8.74 4.16
CA TYR A 55 -17.14 8.71 3.56
C TYR A 55 -16.09 9.18 4.58
N GLY A 56 -15.01 8.41 4.73
CA GLY A 56 -13.92 8.75 5.66
C GLY A 56 -14.28 8.62 7.15
N LYS A 57 -15.52 8.25 7.48
CA LYS A 57 -15.96 8.10 8.87
C LYS A 57 -15.26 6.92 9.53
N GLY A 58 -14.75 7.13 10.75
CA GLY A 58 -14.02 6.11 11.50
C GLY A 58 -12.60 5.85 10.99
N TYR A 59 -12.02 6.74 10.17
CA TYR A 59 -10.62 6.63 9.78
C TYR A 59 -9.69 6.76 10.99
N GLU A 60 -8.85 5.74 11.20
CA GLU A 60 -7.80 5.75 12.20
C GLU A 60 -6.44 5.48 11.56
N LYS A 61 -5.50 6.41 11.73
CA LYS A 61 -4.16 6.37 11.09
C LYS A 61 -3.37 5.09 11.41
N TYR A 62 -3.54 4.52 12.60
CA TYR A 62 -2.80 3.35 13.07
C TYR A 62 -3.73 2.22 13.53
N SER A 63 -4.82 2.02 12.78
CA SER A 63 -5.75 0.92 13.04
C SER A 63 -5.10 -0.45 12.82
N LYS A 64 -5.65 -1.46 13.50
CA LYS A 64 -5.36 -2.88 13.23
C LYS A 64 -6.22 -3.45 12.10
N GLU A 65 -7.17 -2.66 11.58
CA GLU A 65 -8.05 -3.05 10.49
C GLU A 65 -7.33 -3.09 9.14
N SER A 66 -7.92 -3.84 8.19
CA SER A 66 -7.38 -3.96 6.84
C SER A 66 -7.78 -2.76 5.99
N PHE A 67 -6.79 -2.01 5.52
CA PHE A 67 -6.96 -0.94 4.52
C PHE A 67 -7.11 -1.45 3.08
N LEU A 68 -6.97 -2.76 2.86
CA LEU A 68 -7.17 -3.37 1.54
C LEU A 68 -8.66 -3.49 1.20
N PRO A 69 -9.02 -3.44 -0.10
CA PRO A 69 -10.36 -3.77 -0.57
C PRO A 69 -10.81 -5.16 -0.11
N ALA A 70 -12.12 -5.38 -0.04
CA ALA A 70 -12.71 -6.63 0.47
C ALA A 70 -12.15 -7.90 -0.19
N GLN A 71 -11.87 -7.85 -1.48
CA GLN A 71 -11.34 -8.99 -2.25
C GLN A 71 -9.86 -9.31 -1.96
N LEU A 72 -9.13 -8.36 -1.38
CA LEU A 72 -7.73 -8.51 -0.99
C LEU A 72 -7.56 -8.51 0.53
N LYS A 73 -8.65 -8.64 1.30
CA LYS A 73 -8.61 -8.63 2.76
C LYS A 73 -7.71 -9.76 3.27
N GLY A 74 -6.73 -9.41 4.10
CA GLY A 74 -5.77 -10.36 4.68
C GLY A 74 -4.56 -10.69 3.81
N LYS A 75 -4.46 -10.15 2.58
CA LYS A 75 -3.23 -10.28 1.79
C LYS A 75 -2.07 -9.56 2.46
N LYS A 76 -0.93 -10.24 2.53
CA LYS A 76 0.34 -9.69 3.02
C LYS A 76 1.41 -9.85 1.95
N TYR A 77 1.84 -8.72 1.37
CA TYR A 77 2.85 -8.72 0.30
C TYR A 77 4.27 -8.68 0.84
N LEU A 78 4.51 -7.83 1.85
CA LEU A 78 5.81 -7.69 2.49
C LEU A 78 5.95 -8.74 3.60
N ILE A 79 6.89 -9.66 3.38
CA ILE A 79 7.29 -10.68 4.33
C ILE A 79 8.75 -10.39 4.67
N ARG A 80 9.02 -10.22 5.97
CA ARG A 80 10.34 -10.01 6.54
C ARG A 80 10.64 -11.15 7.49
#